data_AF-A0A661Z664-F1
#
_entry.id   AF-A0A661Z664-F1
#
_cell.length_a   1.000
_cell.length_b   1.000
_cell.length_c   1.000
_cell.angle_alpha   90.00
_cell.angle_beta   90.00
_cell.angle_gamma   90.00
#
_symmetry.space_group_name_H-M   'P 1'
#
loop_
_entity.id
_entity.type
_entity.pdbx_description
1 polymer ?
#
loop_
_entity_poly.entity_id
_entity_poly.type
_entity_poly.pdbx_seq_one_letter_code
_entity_poly.pdbx_strand_id
1 'polypeptide(L)' 'MAAEGTKDKILEVANKLFSRFGFHKTSMDEIARIARKAKGSLYYHFASKEEL' A
#
# COMPACT_ATOMS: atom_id res chain seq x y z
N MET A 1 -1.75 15.37 -15.71
CA MET A 1 -1.49 14.25 -14.79
C MET A 1 -2.56 14.29 -13.73
N ALA A 2 -3.49 13.33 -13.71
CA ALA A 2 -4.48 13.25 -12.65
C ALA A 2 -3.75 13.10 -11.31
N ALA A 3 -4.19 13.81 -10.27
CA ALA A 3 -3.69 13.58 -8.93
C ALA A 3 -4.05 12.13 -8.57
N GLU A 4 -3.06 11.22 -8.60
CA GLU A 4 -3.25 9.84 -8.19
C GLU A 4 -3.85 9.84 -6.77
N GLY A 5 -5.00 9.17 -6.61
CA GLY A 5 -5.67 9.09 -5.32
C GLY A 5 -4.76 8.41 -4.30
N THR A 6 -4.98 8.68 -3.02
CA THR A 6 -4.25 7.98 -1.95
C THR A 6 -4.35 6.46 -2.11
N LYS A 7 -5.51 5.95 -2.56
CA LYS A 7 -5.74 4.54 -2.88
C LYS A 7 -4.80 4.05 -3.99
N ASP A 8 -4.77 4.72 -5.14
CA ASP A 8 -3.92 4.33 -6.27
C ASP A 8 -2.44 4.29 -5.87
N LYS A 9 -2.00 5.27 -5.07
CA LYS A 9 -0.61 5.31 -4.63
C LYS A 9 -0.24 4.14 -3.72
N ILE A 10 -1.16 3.71 -2.87
CA ILE A 10 -0.98 2.54 -1.99
C ILE A 10 -0.89 1.27 -2.84
N LEU A 11 -1.79 1.11 -3.83
CA LEU A 11 -1.80 -0.05 -4.74
C LEU A 11 -0.53 -0.15 -5.59
N GLU A 12 -0.04 0.99 -6.09
CA GLU A 12 1.21 1.04 -6.85
C GLU A 12 2.38 0.51 -6.02
N VAL A 13 2.48 0.96 -4.77
CA VAL A 13 3.56 0.55 -3.85
C VAL A 13 3.40 -0.90 -3.43
N ALA A 14 2.18 -1.34 -3.09
CA ALA A 14 1.88 -2.72 -2.73
C ALA A 14 2.31 -3.68 -3.83
N ASN A 15 1.92 -3.41 -5.09
CA ASN A 15 2.32 -4.22 -6.24
C ASN A 15 3.84 -4.30 -6.39
N LYS A 16 4.55 -3.17 -6.31
CA LYS A 16 6.02 -3.16 -6.40
C LYS A 16 6.68 -4.01 -5.30
N LEU A 17 6.16 -3.95 -4.07
CA LEU A 17 6.70 -4.72 -2.95
C LEU A 17 6.36 -6.21 -3.07
N PHE A 18 5.12 -6.54 -3.45
CA PHE A 18 4.70 -7.92 -3.66
C PHE A 18 5.51 -8.59 -4.76
N SER A 19 5.75 -7.92 -5.90
CA SER A 19 6.57 -8.48 -6.97
C SER A 19 8.03 -8.68 -6.56
N ARG A 20 8.57 -7.85 -5.66
CA ARG A 20 9.98 -7.90 -5.26
C ARG A 20 10.25 -8.86 -4.09
N PHE A 21 9.37 -8.91 -3.11
CA PHE A 21 9.59 -9.61 -1.84
C PHE A 21 8.58 -10.73 -1.59
N GLY A 22 7.49 -10.78 -2.35
CA GLY A 22 6.38 -11.68 -2.14
C GLY A 22 5.34 -11.13 -1.16
N PHE A 23 4.11 -11.63 -1.28
CA PHE A 23 2.98 -11.22 -0.46
C PHE A 23 3.25 -11.42 1.03
N HIS A 24 3.72 -12.58 1.46
CA HIS A 24 3.92 -12.91 2.87
C HIS A 24 4.98 -12.05 3.57
N LYS A 25 6.06 -11.69 2.86
CA LYS A 25 7.16 -10.88 3.42
C LYS A 25 6.88 -9.38 3.42
N THR A 26 5.82 -8.94 2.75
CA THR A 26 5.43 -7.52 2.71
C THR A 26 4.40 -7.24 3.79
N SER A 27 4.60 -6.17 4.56
CA SER A 27 3.66 -5.70 5.59
C SER A 27 2.87 -4.45 5.16
N MET A 28 1.66 -4.30 5.69
CA MET A 28 0.84 -3.08 5.53
C MET A 28 1.59 -1.81 6.00
N ASP A 29 2.42 -1.97 7.03
CA ASP A 29 3.25 -0.90 7.60
C ASP A 29 4.29 -0.38 6.62
N GLU A 30 5.00 -1.31 5.97
CA GLU A 30 6.00 -0.98 4.96
C GLU A 30 5.36 -0.32 3.74
N ILE A 31 4.19 -0.80 3.32
CA ILE A 31 3.43 -0.19 2.23
C ILE A 31 3.06 1.26 2.59
N ALA A 32 2.50 1.52 3.78
CA ALA A 32 2.17 2.87 4.23
C ALA A 32 3.40 3.79 4.25
N ARG A 33 4.51 3.29 4.80
CA ARG A 33 5.78 4.02 4.90
C ARG A 33 6.33 4.40 3.53
N ILE A 34 6.36 3.45 2.59
CA ILE A 34 6.92 3.66 1.24
C ILE A 34 5.98 4.51 0.38
N ALA A 35 4.66 4.37 0.54
CA ALA A 35 3.66 5.24 -0.08
C ALA A 35 3.66 6.67 0.50
N ARG A 36 4.41 6.92 1.58
CA ARG A 36 4.43 8.18 2.34
C ARG A 36 3.03 8.58 2.81
N LYS A 37 2.29 7.59 3.35
CA LYS A 37 0.94 7.76 3.89
C LYS A 37 0.92 7.36 5.37
N ALA A 38 0.06 8.01 6.14
CA ALA A 38 -0.20 7.60 7.51
C ALA A 38 -0.84 6.21 7.53
N LYS A 39 -0.48 5.38 8.52
CA LYS A 39 -1.06 4.04 8.70
C LYS A 39 -2.59 4.09 8.75
N GLY A 40 -3.14 5.04 9.51
CA GLY A 40 -4.60 5.22 9.59
C GLY A 40 -5.26 5.53 8.25
N SER A 41 -4.58 6.26 7.36
CA SER A 41 -5.09 6.52 6.01
C SER A 41 -5.05 5.27 5.14
N LEU A 42 -4.03 4.41 5.30
CA LEU A 42 -3.98 3.13 4.60
C LEU A 42 -5.09 2.20 5.09
N TYR A 43 -5.22 2.03 6.41
CA TYR A 43 -6.25 1.19 7.02
C TYR A 43 -7.67 1.69 6.82
N TYR A 44 -7.85 3.00 6.57
CA TYR A 44 -9.13 3.56 6.14
C TYR A 44 -9.54 3.07 4.74
N HIS A 45 -8.58 2.82 3.84
CA HIS A 45 -8.85 2.33 2.49
C HIS A 45 -8.81 0.81 2.37
N PHE A 46 -8.01 0.14 3.21
CA PHE A 46 -7.73 -1.29 3.12
C PHE A 46 -7.60 -1.89 4.52
N ALA A 47 -8.55 -2.72 4.93
CA ALA A 47 -8.56 -3.26 6.29
C ALA A 47 -7.44 -4.30 6.51
N SER A 48 -7.04 -5.00 5.45
CA SER A 48 -6.00 -6.03 5.50
C SER A 48 -5.17 -6.05 4.21
N LYS A 49 -4.12 -6.88 4.21
CA LYS A 49 -3.26 -7.06 3.05
C LYS A 49 -3.98 -7.82 1.94
N GLU A 50 -4.97 -8.65 2.28
CA GLU A 50 -5.83 -9.35 1.32
C GLU A 50 -6.80 -8.42 0.56
N GLU A 51 -7.08 -7.22 1.08
CA GLU A 51 -7.97 -6.25 0.42
C GLU A 51 -7.24 -5.27 -0.53
N LEU A 52 -5.91 -5.33 -0.57
CA LEU A 52 -5.08 -4.53 -1.48
C LEU A 52 -5.22 -5.01 -2.93
#